data_AF-R7SDJ4-F1
#
_entry.id   AF-R7SDJ4-F1
#
_cell.length_a   1.000
_cell.length_b   1.000
_cell.length_c   1.000
_cell.angle_alpha   90.00
_cell.angle_beta   90.00
_cell.angle_gamma   90.00
#
_symmetry.space_group_name_H-M   'P 1'
#
loop_
_entity.id
_entity.type
_entity.pdbx_description
1 polymer ?
#
loop_
_entity_poly.entity_id
_entity_poly.type
_entity_poly.pdbx_seq_one_letter_code
_entity_poly.pdbx_strand_id
1 'polypeptide(L)'
;FNLSYKRIPFTTQWLEYPSIAPTMKSLGADPLVPASRSSNGEPFYTLPVIYDPNHDKYVTDSFAIAQYLNNVYPTPGRELFPEGTVALLHAWEAALTG
;
A
#
# COMPACT_ATOMS: atom_id res chain seq x y z
N PHE A 1 9.11 -5.86 1.94
CA PHE A 1 9.48 -7.11 1.22
C PHE A 1 9.32 -6.98 -0.30
N ASN A 2 8.15 -6.59 -0.82
CA ASN A 2 7.85 -6.50 -2.26
C ASN A 2 8.88 -5.72 -3.10
N LEU A 3 9.26 -4.51 -2.66
CA LEU A 3 10.23 -3.66 -3.36
C LEU A 3 11.59 -4.36 -3.52
N SER A 4 12.13 -4.91 -2.42
CA SER A 4 13.39 -5.65 -2.41
C SER A 4 13.32 -6.91 -3.28
N TYR A 5 12.22 -7.68 -3.19
CA TYR A 5 12.02 -8.88 -4.01
C TYR A 5 12.05 -8.52 -5.50
N LYS A 6 11.29 -7.49 -5.91
CA LYS A 6 11.27 -7.01 -7.30
C LYS A 6 12.53 -6.24 -7.73
N ARG A 7 13.49 -6.02 -6.82
CA ARG A 7 14.70 -5.20 -7.05
C ARG A 7 14.40 -3.77 -7.49
N ILE A 8 13.30 -3.20 -7.01
CA ILE A 8 12.96 -1.79 -7.23
C ILE A 8 13.81 -0.96 -6.26
N PRO A 9 14.59 0.04 -6.72
CA PRO A 9 15.31 0.94 -5.83
C PRO A 9 14.32 1.74 -4.97
N PHE A 10 14.58 1.82 -3.66
CA PHE A 10 13.75 2.59 -2.73
C PHE A 10 14.60 3.14 -1.60
N THR A 11 14.08 4.20 -0.96
CA THR A 11 14.60 4.75 0.29
C THR A 11 13.55 4.61 1.37
N THR A 12 13.96 4.20 2.57
CA THR A 12 13.05 4.15 3.72
C THR A 12 13.00 5.51 4.38
N GLN A 13 11.79 6.07 4.51
CA GLN A 13 11.54 7.19 5.41
C GLN A 13 10.98 6.64 6.72
N TRP A 14 11.63 7.00 7.83
CA TRP A 14 11.21 6.59 9.15
C TRP A 14 10.23 7.62 9.72
N LEU A 15 9.14 7.13 10.27
CA LEU A 15 8.10 7.96 10.83
C LEU A 15 7.65 7.38 12.17
N GLU A 16 7.60 8.24 13.17
CA GLU A 16 7.09 7.88 14.50
C GLU A 16 5.58 7.68 14.47
N TYR A 17 5.08 6.75 15.27
CA TYR A 17 3.66 6.37 15.29
C TYR A 17 2.70 7.56 15.41
N PRO A 18 2.91 8.55 16.32
CA PRO A 18 2.02 9.71 16.44
C PRO A 18 2.03 10.62 15.21
N SER A 19 3.08 10.54 14.40
CA SER A 19 3.27 11.37 13.22
C SER A 19 2.67 10.76 11.94
N ILE A 20 2.22 9.50 11.97
CA ILE A 20 1.68 8.80 10.79
C ILE A 20 0.49 9.56 10.19
N ALA A 21 -0.58 9.73 10.96
CA ALA A 21 -1.80 10.39 10.49
C ALA A 21 -1.57 11.83 9.97
N PRO A 22 -0.91 12.75 10.72
CA PRO A 22 -0.70 14.10 10.23
C PRO A 22 0.18 14.15 8.98
N THR A 23 1.19 13.28 8.87
CA THR A 23 2.08 13.23 7.70
C THR A 23 1.35 12.69 6.48
N MET A 24 0.61 11.57 6.59
CA MET A 24 -0.12 11.02 5.44
C MET A 24 -1.18 12.00 4.93
N LYS A 25 -1.86 12.70 5.85
CA LYS A 25 -2.81 13.75 5.50
C LYS A 25 -2.15 14.92 4.76
N SER A 26 -0.97 15.38 5.20
CA SER A 26 -0.28 16.50 4.54
C SER A 26 0.26 16.12 3.16
N LEU A 27 0.63 14.85 2.96
CA LEU A 27 1.07 14.30 1.68
C LEU A 27 -0.09 13.99 0.72
N GLY A 28 -1.34 14.08 1.17
CA GLY A 28 -2.51 13.74 0.36
C GLY A 28 -2.63 12.23 0.08
N ALA A 29 -2.02 11.38 0.91
CA ALA A 29 -2.17 9.94 0.81
C ALA A 29 -3.57 9.51 1.30
N ASP A 30 -4.15 8.50 0.67
CA ASP A 30 -5.47 7.99 1.06
C ASP A 30 -5.40 7.21 2.39
N PRO A 31 -6.33 7.44 3.33
CA PRO A 31 -6.40 6.65 4.56
C PRO A 31 -6.81 5.20 4.25
N LEU A 32 -6.36 4.25 5.07
CA LEU A 32 -6.80 2.85 4.97
C LEU A 32 -8.30 2.74 5.24
N VAL A 33 -8.78 3.45 6.27
CA VAL A 33 -10.22 3.56 6.57
C VAL A 33 -10.62 5.02 6.45
N PRO A 34 -11.47 5.39 5.47
CA PRO A 34 -11.94 6.76 5.35
C PRO A 34 -12.85 7.12 6.52
N ALA A 35 -12.94 8.41 6.84
CA ALA A 35 -13.76 8.95 7.93
C ALA A 35 -15.22 8.44 7.88
N SER A 36 -15.78 8.31 6.67
CA SER A 36 -17.15 7.83 6.44
C SER A 36 -17.39 6.36 6.84
N ARG A 37 -16.32 5.57 7.00
CA ARG A 37 -16.37 4.16 7.41
C ARG A 37 -15.80 3.93 8.80
N SER A 38 -15.22 4.95 9.43
CA SER A 38 -14.66 4.85 10.76
C SER A 38 -15.73 5.00 11.84
N SER A 39 -15.66 4.19 12.89
CA SER A 39 -16.63 4.21 14.00
C SER A 39 -16.61 5.52 14.80
N ASN A 40 -15.47 6.22 14.82
CA ASN A 40 -15.29 7.50 15.50
C ASN A 40 -15.39 8.72 14.55
N GLY A 41 -15.66 8.50 13.26
CA GLY A 41 -15.73 9.57 12.26
C GLY A 41 -14.38 10.17 11.85
N GLU A 42 -13.26 9.61 12.29
CA GLU A 42 -11.91 10.05 11.91
C GLU A 42 -11.25 9.09 10.91
N PRO A 43 -10.52 9.59 9.90
CA PRO A 43 -9.80 8.73 8.97
C PRO A 43 -8.65 7.99 9.67
N PHE A 44 -8.48 6.71 9.34
CA PHE A 44 -7.41 5.87 9.88
C PHE A 44 -6.27 5.72 8.89
N TYR A 45 -5.10 6.20 9.27
CA TYR A 45 -3.88 6.13 8.48
C TYR A 45 -2.94 5.06 9.02
N THR A 46 -2.39 4.26 8.12
CA THR A 46 -1.48 3.17 8.47
C THR A 46 -0.24 3.21 7.57
N LEU A 47 0.79 2.48 7.99
CA LEU A 47 1.91 2.10 7.14
C LEU A 47 1.76 0.61 6.80
N PRO A 48 2.30 0.13 5.66
CA PRO A 48 3.16 0.86 4.72
C PRO A 48 2.41 1.82 3.79
N VAL A 49 3.11 2.88 3.37
CA VAL A 49 2.74 3.78 2.26
C VAL A 49 3.98 3.96 1.39
N ILE A 50 3.81 3.96 0.07
CA ILE A 50 4.89 4.29 -0.86
C ILE A 50 4.54 5.54 -1.66
N TYR A 51 5.57 6.31 -2.01
CA TYR A 51 5.51 7.32 -3.05
C TYR A 51 6.32 6.83 -4.25
N ASP A 52 5.69 6.80 -5.41
CA ASP A 52 6.36 6.50 -6.67
C ASP A 52 6.62 7.81 -7.44
N PRO A 53 7.89 8.27 -7.48
CA PRO A 53 8.24 9.52 -8.17
C PRO A 53 8.10 9.43 -9.69
N ASN A 54 8.10 8.23 -10.28
CA ASN A 54 7.95 8.08 -11.73
C ASN A 54 6.50 8.31 -12.20
N HIS A 55 5.54 8.17 -11.28
CA HIS A 55 4.11 8.30 -11.56
C HIS A 55 3.43 9.38 -10.70
N ASP A 56 4.22 10.11 -9.90
CA ASP A 56 3.78 11.11 -8.94
C ASP A 56 2.59 10.63 -8.09
N LYS A 57 2.74 9.45 -7.49
CA LYS A 57 1.62 8.74 -6.86
C LYS A 57 1.95 8.19 -5.48
N TYR A 58 1.07 8.48 -4.52
CA TYR A 58 1.01 7.75 -3.26
C TYR A 58 0.13 6.51 -3.40
N VAL A 59 0.60 5.39 -2.85
CA VAL A 59 -0.17 4.14 -2.75
C VAL A 59 -0.14 3.68 -1.31
N THR A 60 -1.33 3.49 -0.75
CA THR A 60 -1.57 3.02 0.62
C THR A 60 -2.18 1.61 0.56
N ASP A 61 -2.22 0.94 1.72
CA ASP A 61 -2.54 -0.49 1.85
C ASP A 61 -1.49 -1.44 1.23
N SER A 62 -1.04 -2.41 2.03
CA SER A 62 -0.02 -3.37 1.64
C SER A 62 -0.41 -4.24 0.43
N PHE A 63 -1.69 -4.59 0.29
CA PHE A 63 -2.17 -5.41 -0.83
C PHE A 63 -2.28 -4.58 -2.11
N ALA A 64 -2.89 -3.39 -2.03
CA ALA A 64 -2.92 -2.42 -3.12
C ALA A 64 -1.51 -2.02 -3.59
N ILE A 65 -0.55 -1.81 -2.68
CA ILE A 65 0.87 -1.57 -3.00
C ILE A 65 1.45 -2.75 -3.80
N ALA A 66 1.20 -3.99 -3.36
CA ALA A 66 1.68 -5.17 -4.07
C ALA A 66 1.11 -5.23 -5.50
N GLN A 67 -0.19 -5.01 -5.67
CA GLN A 67 -0.84 -5.00 -6.98
C GLN A 67 -0.30 -3.88 -7.87
N TYR A 68 -0.17 -2.68 -7.33
CA TYR A 68 0.42 -1.53 -8.04
C TYR A 68 1.81 -1.86 -8.56
N LEU A 69 2.71 -2.34 -7.70
CA LEU A 69 4.08 -2.69 -8.09
C LEU A 69 4.12 -3.83 -9.10
N ASN A 70 3.21 -4.81 -9.00
CA ASN A 70 3.15 -5.92 -9.96
C ASN A 70 2.78 -5.44 -11.37
N ASN A 71 1.86 -4.47 -11.46
CA ASN A 71 1.33 -3.98 -12.72
C ASN A 71 2.23 -2.90 -13.35
N VAL A 72 2.74 -1.97 -12.53
CA VAL A 72 3.53 -0.82 -13.00
C VAL A 72 4.98 -1.19 -13.27
N TYR A 73 5.52 -2.17 -12.53
CA TYR A 73 6.88 -2.67 -12.72
C TYR A 73 6.88 -4.18 -13.01
N PRO A 74 6.45 -4.62 -14.22
CA PRO A 74 6.55 -6.02 -14.61
C PRO A 74 8.01 -6.47 -14.54
N THR A 75 8.29 -7.53 -13.79
CA THR A 75 9.65 -8.07 -13.64
C THR A 75 9.56 -9.58 -13.85
N PRO A 76 9.98 -10.08 -15.03
CA PRO A 76 9.87 -11.50 -15.37
C PRO A 76 10.51 -12.40 -14.30
N GLY A 77 9.75 -13.40 -13.85
CA GLY A 77 10.17 -14.36 -12.80
C GLY A 77 10.15 -13.79 -11.39
N ARG A 78 9.58 -12.59 -11.19
CA ARG A 78 9.36 -11.93 -9.90
C ARG A 78 7.98 -11.28 -9.83
N GLU A 79 7.01 -11.97 -10.39
CA GLU A 79 5.60 -11.68 -10.25
C GLU A 79 5.22 -11.83 -8.77
N LEU A 80 4.54 -10.84 -8.20
CA LEU A 80 4.06 -10.91 -6.81
C LEU A 80 2.81 -11.78 -6.68
N PHE A 81 2.11 -11.98 -7.79
CA PHE A 81 0.92 -12.78 -7.89
C PHE A 81 1.09 -13.78 -9.04
N PRO A 82 1.07 -15.08 -8.77
CA PRO A 82 0.94 -16.07 -9.82
C PRO A 82 -0.32 -15.83 -10.64
N GLU A 83 -0.30 -16.22 -11.92
CA GLU A 83 -1.41 -16.01 -12.84
C GLU A 83 -2.72 -16.59 -12.27
N GLY A 84 -3.80 -15.81 -12.38
CA GLY A 84 -5.13 -16.20 -11.90
C GLY A 84 -5.35 -16.20 -10.37
N THR A 85 -4.33 -15.89 -9.56
CA THR A 85 -4.44 -16.01 -8.08
C THR A 85 -4.90 -14.72 -7.37
N VAL A 86 -4.92 -13.57 -8.06
CA VAL A 86 -5.20 -12.27 -7.44
C VAL A 86 -6.53 -12.24 -6.71
N ALA A 87 -7.61 -12.78 -7.31
CA ALA A 87 -8.93 -12.79 -6.71
C ALA A 87 -8.98 -13.66 -5.43
N LEU A 88 -8.30 -14.81 -5.44
CA LEU A 88 -8.23 -15.69 -4.27
C LEU A 88 -7.45 -15.03 -3.12
N LEU A 89 -6.31 -14.40 -3.43
CA LEU A 89 -5.49 -13.72 -2.43
C LEU A 89 -6.20 -12.48 -1.86
N HIS A 90 -6.95 -11.75 -2.69
CA HIS A 90 -7.78 -10.64 -2.22
C HIS A 90 -8.91 -11.13 -1.32
N ALA A 91 -9.59 -12.24 -1.66
CA ALA A 91 -10.62 -12.82 -0.81
C ALA A 91 -10.05 -13.30 0.55
N TRP A 92 -8.84 -13.87 0.54
CA TRP A 92 -8.14 -14.25 1.76
C TRP A 92 -7.78 -13.03 2.63
N GLU A 93 -7.26 -11.97 2.04
CA GLU A 93 -6.93 -10.73 2.74
C GLU A 93 -8.18 -10.11 3.36
N ALA A 94 -9.25 -9.95 2.59
CA ALA A 94 -10.53 -9.42 3.06
C ALA A 94 -11.14 -10.24 4.22
N ALA A 95 -10.94 -11.56 4.24
CA ALA A 95 -11.41 -12.42 5.33
C ALA A 95 -10.63 -12.22 6.65
N LEU A 96 -9.43 -11.64 6.61
CA LEU A 96 -8.59 -11.35 7.78
C LEU A 96 -8.69 -9.90 8.24
N THR A 97 -9.14 -9.00 7.38
CA THR A 97 -9.23 -7.55 7.64
C THR A 97 -10.67 -7.03 7.79
N GLY A 98 -11.68 -7.84 7.45
CA GLY A 98 -13.11 -7.58 7.69
C GLY A 98 -13.59 -8.06 9.05
#